data_AF-A0A9Q1QZV3-F1
#
_entry.id   AF-A0A9Q1QZV3-F1
#
_cell.length_a   1.000
_cell.length_b   1.000
_cell.length_c   1.000
_cell.angle_alpha   90.00
_cell.angle_beta   90.00
_cell.angle_gamma   90.00
#
_symmetry.space_group_name_H-M   'P 1'
#
loop_
_entity.id
_entity.type
_entity.pdbx_description
1 polymer ?
#
loop_
_entity_poly.entity_id
_entity_poly.type
_entity_poly.pdbx_seq_one_letter_code
_entity_poly.pdbx_strand_id
1 'polypeptide(L)'
;MECWIPLFQIFLNSPCPDTEASLWLQQSFNQPDPTTISTISFLSLLTRPTEITVTDSSSSHTKRVMWIQALPNAVQARILSFLLYDCRRFCESELRQLAGNMLKEGKELDFWVKRAAHQLLDVFLGQTMNGCLA
;
A
#
# COMPACT_ATOMS: atom_id res chain seq x y z
N MET A 1 -2.83 12.90 -7.50
CA MET A 1 -3.34 11.58 -7.96
C MET A 1 -2.79 11.25 -9.34
N GLU A 2 -2.74 12.23 -10.25
CA GLU A 2 -2.24 12.05 -11.63
C GLU A 2 -0.79 11.53 -11.71
N CYS A 3 0.11 12.01 -10.85
CA CYS A 3 1.49 11.54 -10.78
C CYS A 3 1.65 10.05 -10.42
N TRP A 4 0.65 9.43 -9.79
CA TRP A 4 0.67 8.02 -9.39
C TRP A 4 -0.08 7.11 -10.38
N ILE A 5 -0.77 7.67 -11.38
CA ILE A 5 -1.52 6.89 -12.37
C ILE A 5 -0.63 5.84 -13.06
N PRO A 6 0.60 6.17 -13.54
CA PRO A 6 1.44 5.18 -14.18
C PRO A 6 1.77 3.98 -13.27
N LEU A 7 2.02 4.25 -11.98
CA LEU A 7 2.26 3.21 -10.99
C LEU A 7 1.05 2.28 -10.79
N PHE A 8 -0.17 2.83 -10.74
CA PHE A 8 -1.37 2.01 -10.65
C PHE A 8 -1.65 1.21 -11.93
N GLN A 9 -1.29 1.75 -13.11
CA GLN A 9 -1.38 0.99 -14.36
C GLN A 9 -0.45 -0.23 -14.35
N ILE A 10 0.73 -0.13 -13.73
CA ILE A 10 1.62 -1.28 -13.53
C ILE A 10 0.93 -2.33 -12.64
N PHE A 11 0.36 -1.93 -11.50
CA PHE A 11 -0.33 -2.88 -10.60
C PHE A 11 -1.53 -3.58 -11.26
N LEU A 12 -2.20 -2.92 -12.20
CA LEU A 12 -3.35 -3.48 -12.91
C LEU A 12 -2.93 -4.43 -14.04
N ASN A 13 -1.96 -4.01 -14.87
CA ASN A 13 -1.72 -4.65 -16.16
C ASN A 13 -0.45 -5.51 -16.21
N SER A 14 0.52 -5.28 -15.32
CA SER A 14 1.80 -5.97 -15.38
C SER A 14 1.71 -7.42 -14.89
N PRO A 15 2.39 -8.38 -15.55
CA PRO A 15 2.57 -9.73 -15.02
C PRO A 15 3.58 -9.79 -13.86
N CYS A 16 4.47 -8.79 -13.76
CA CYS A 16 5.51 -8.69 -12.72
C CYS A 16 5.48 -7.31 -12.06
N PRO A 17 4.37 -6.98 -11.35
CA PRO A 17 4.11 -5.62 -10.90
C PRO A 17 5.17 -5.08 -9.93
N ASP A 18 5.74 -5.93 -9.07
CA ASP A 18 6.68 -5.50 -8.03
C ASP A 18 7.99 -4.95 -8.63
N THR A 19 8.58 -5.70 -9.57
CA THR A 19 9.83 -5.32 -10.25
C THR A 19 9.64 -4.07 -11.10
N GLU A 20 8.57 -4.01 -11.88
CA GLU A 20 8.30 -2.89 -12.78
C GLU A 20 7.94 -1.61 -12.01
N ALA A 21 7.17 -1.72 -10.92
CA ALA A 21 6.88 -0.61 -10.02
C ALA A 21 8.13 -0.07 -9.33
N SER A 22 9.05 -0.95 -8.89
CA SER A 22 10.31 -0.54 -8.27
C SER A 22 11.22 0.20 -9.26
N LEU A 23 11.30 -0.30 -10.50
CA LEU A 23 12.03 0.36 -11.58
C LEU A 23 11.42 1.74 -11.90
N TRP A 24 10.09 1.82 -12.01
CA TRP A 24 9.40 3.07 -12.27
C TRP A 24 9.63 4.10 -11.16
N LEU A 25 9.57 3.69 -9.89
CA LEU A 25 9.90 4.56 -8.76
C LEU A 25 11.35 5.06 -8.86
N GLN A 26 12.29 4.17 -9.15
CA GLN A 26 13.70 4.54 -9.28
C GLN A 26 13.90 5.58 -10.38
N GLN A 27 13.27 5.40 -11.53
CA GLN A 27 13.35 6.35 -12.64
C GLN A 27 12.72 7.70 -12.27
N SER A 28 11.56 7.66 -11.62
CA SER A 28 10.82 8.85 -11.19
C SER A 28 11.61 9.74 -10.21
N PHE A 29 12.41 9.14 -9.31
CA PHE A 29 13.29 9.89 -8.41
C PHE A 29 14.48 10.58 -9.12
N ASN A 30 14.91 10.04 -10.25
CA ASN A 30 16.08 10.53 -10.98
C ASN A 30 15.72 11.57 -12.05
N GLN A 31 14.44 11.91 -12.22
CA GLN A 31 14.04 12.93 -13.17
C GLN A 31 14.29 14.34 -12.63
N PRO A 32 14.83 15.27 -13.44
CA PRO A 32 15.10 16.66 -13.05
C PRO A 32 13.84 17.55 -12.96
N ASP A 33 12.64 16.99 -13.22
CA ASP A 33 11.37 17.71 -13.25
C ASP A 33 10.78 17.98 -11.85
N PRO A 34 9.97 19.06 -11.67
CA PRO A 34 9.51 19.54 -10.37
C PRO A 34 8.41 18.69 -9.70
N THR A 35 7.93 17.61 -10.34
CA THR A 35 7.03 16.66 -9.68
C THR A 35 7.86 15.69 -8.85
N THR A 36 8.42 16.17 -7.74
CA THR A 36 9.12 15.33 -6.78
C THR A 36 8.14 14.30 -6.21
N ILE A 37 8.14 13.12 -6.81
CA ILE A 37 7.42 11.95 -6.32
C ILE A 37 8.14 11.53 -5.03
N SER A 38 7.39 11.36 -3.95
CA SER A 38 7.94 10.95 -2.64
C SER A 38 7.21 9.71 -2.17
N THR A 39 7.92 8.76 -1.58
CA THR A 39 7.31 7.57 -0.99
C THR A 39 6.30 7.92 0.11
N ILE A 40 6.53 9.03 0.82
CA ILE A 40 5.59 9.57 1.83
C ILE A 40 4.27 10.01 1.18
N SER A 41 4.33 10.67 0.02
CA SER A 41 3.11 11.10 -0.66
C SER A 41 2.34 9.93 -1.29
N PHE A 42 3.02 8.82 -1.57
CA PHE A 42 2.37 7.55 -1.93
C PHE A 42 1.62 6.94 -0.75
N LEU A 43 2.28 6.77 0.40
CA LEU A 43 1.65 6.18 1.58
C LEU A 43 0.51 7.05 2.11
N SER A 44 0.67 8.37 2.03
CA SER A 44 -0.40 9.33 2.33
C SER A 44 -1.60 9.17 1.40
N LEU A 45 -1.38 8.86 0.11
CA LEU A 45 -2.47 8.56 -0.82
C LEU A 45 -3.19 7.26 -0.43
N LEU A 46 -2.44 6.20 -0.13
CA LEU A 46 -3.02 4.90 0.24
C LEU A 46 -3.83 4.95 1.54
N THR A 47 -3.37 5.72 2.52
CA THR A 47 -4.02 5.90 3.83
C THR A 47 -5.10 6.97 3.83
N ARG A 48 -5.25 7.74 2.74
CA ARG A 48 -6.23 8.82 2.65
C ARG A 48 -7.63 8.29 2.95
N PRO A 49 -8.36 8.89 3.92
CA PRO A 49 -9.73 8.50 4.19
C PRO A 49 -10.63 8.76 2.98
N THR A 50 -11.43 7.77 2.63
CA THR A 50 -12.38 7.77 1.50
C THR A 50 -13.72 7.22 1.99
N GLU A 51 -14.81 7.86 1.59
CA GLU A 51 -16.15 7.42 1.95
C GLU A 51 -16.70 6.51 0.86
N ILE A 52 -17.05 5.28 1.24
CA ILE A 52 -17.71 4.31 0.37
C ILE A 52 -19.15 4.14 0.84
N THR A 53 -20.08 4.10 -0.11
CA THR A 53 -21.49 3.81 0.15
C THR A 53 -21.69 2.30 0.12
N VAL A 54 -21.92 1.70 1.28
CA VAL A 54 -22.31 0.30 1.39
C VAL A 54 -23.83 0.26 1.31
N THR A 55 -24.34 -0.44 0.31
CA THR A 55 -25.78 -0.62 0.11
C THR A 55 -26.13 -2.04 0.54
N ASP A 56 -26.71 -2.16 1.72
CA ASP A 56 -27.34 -3.41 2.15
C ASP A 56 -28.83 -3.37 1.76
N SER A 57 -29.45 -4.54 1.58
CA SER A 57 -30.85 -4.73 1.16
C SER A 57 -31.91 -4.01 2.01
N SER A 58 -31.53 -3.26 3.04
CA SER A 58 -32.43 -2.56 3.97
C SER A 58 -31.96 -1.15 4.36
N SER A 59 -30.71 -0.76 4.10
CA SER A 59 -30.22 0.61 4.38
C SER A 59 -28.91 0.92 3.65
N SER A 60 -28.74 2.17 3.21
CA SER A 60 -27.46 2.70 2.73
C SER A 60 -26.71 3.36 3.88
N HIS A 61 -25.47 2.93 4.14
CA HIS A 61 -24.61 3.60 5.11
C HIS A 61 -23.25 3.96 4.48
N THR A 62 -22.72 5.12 4.85
CA THR A 62 -21.40 5.58 4.43
C THR A 62 -20.35 5.05 5.39
N LYS A 63 -19.41 4.24 4.90
CA LYS A 63 -18.26 3.77 5.66
C LYS A 63 -17.03 4.55 5.23
N ARG A 64 -16.31 5.12 6.20
CA ARG A 64 -15.00 5.74 5.95
C ARG A 64 -13.94 4.65 6.00
N VAL A 65 -13.23 4.47 4.90
CA VAL A 65 -12.15 3.47 4.72
C VAL A 65 -10.90 4.14 4.18
N MET A 66 -9.74 3.49 4.29
CA MET A 66 -8.55 3.96 3.59
C MET A 66 -8.72 3.80 2.07
N TRP A 67 -8.12 4.70 1.28
CA TRP A 67 -8.23 4.67 -0.18
C TRP A 67 -7.79 3.34 -0.78
N ILE A 68 -6.74 2.71 -0.25
CA ILE A 68 -6.31 1.38 -0.68
C ILE A 68 -7.44 0.34 -0.57
N GLN A 69 -8.28 0.42 0.47
CA GLN A 69 -9.38 -0.53 0.68
C GLN A 69 -10.54 -0.34 -0.32
N ALA A 70 -10.62 0.80 -1.00
CA ALA A 70 -11.59 1.03 -2.07
C ALA A 70 -11.18 0.35 -3.39
N LEU A 71 -9.95 -0.15 -3.50
CA LEU A 71 -9.45 -0.86 -4.67
C LEU A 71 -9.90 -2.33 -4.67
N PRO A 72 -9.93 -3.01 -5.84
CA PRO A 72 -10.16 -4.45 -5.88
C PRO A 72 -9.13 -5.23 -5.05
N ASN A 73 -9.55 -6.30 -4.37
CA ASN A 73 -8.69 -7.10 -3.48
C ASN A 73 -7.38 -7.56 -4.13
N ALA A 74 -7.42 -7.93 -5.42
CA ALA A 74 -6.22 -8.31 -6.17
C ALA A 74 -5.20 -7.16 -6.28
N VAL A 75 -5.68 -5.94 -6.47
CA VAL A 75 -4.84 -4.73 -6.55
C VAL A 75 -4.29 -4.37 -5.18
N GLN A 76 -5.11 -4.47 -4.13
CA GLN A 76 -4.66 -4.28 -2.74
C GLN A 76 -3.50 -5.23 -2.40
N ALA A 77 -3.66 -6.52 -2.70
CA ALA A 77 -2.64 -7.53 -2.45
C ALA A 77 -1.35 -7.24 -3.24
N ARG A 78 -1.47 -6.86 -4.52
CA ARG A 78 -0.31 -6.46 -5.35
C ARG A 78 0.43 -5.24 -4.79
N ILE A 79 -0.29 -4.21 -4.36
CA ILE A 79 0.32 -3.02 -3.75
C ILE A 79 1.08 -3.41 -2.47
N LEU A 80 0.48 -4.23 -1.61
CA LEU A 80 1.15 -4.67 -0.38
C LEU A 80 2.37 -5.55 -0.66
N SER A 81 2.31 -6.45 -1.64
CA SER A 81 3.46 -7.23 -2.11
C SER A 81 4.59 -6.33 -2.61
N PHE A 82 4.26 -5.28 -3.35
CA PHE A 82 5.24 -4.31 -3.80
C PHE A 82 5.87 -3.53 -2.64
N LEU A 83 5.06 -3.07 -1.68
CA LEU A 83 5.56 -2.38 -0.49
C LEU A 83 6.47 -3.29 0.35
N LEU A 84 6.22 -4.59 0.37
CA LEU A 84 7.10 -5.58 0.98
C LEU A 84 8.40 -5.76 0.19
N TYR A 85 8.30 -5.86 -1.14
CA TYR A 85 9.43 -6.03 -2.05
C TYR A 85 10.43 -4.86 -1.99
N ASP A 86 9.93 -3.62 -2.02
CA ASP A 86 10.76 -2.41 -2.03
C ASP A 86 10.71 -1.65 -0.70
N CYS A 87 10.50 -2.38 0.41
CA CYS A 87 10.26 -1.82 1.75
C CYS A 87 11.34 -0.84 2.22
N ARG A 88 12.59 -1.01 1.77
CA ARG A 88 13.73 -0.15 2.12
C ARG A 88 13.60 1.29 1.64
N ARG A 89 12.75 1.57 0.63
CA ARG A 89 12.52 2.93 0.12
C ARG A 89 11.43 3.68 0.87
N PHE A 90 10.66 2.99 1.70
CA PHE A 90 9.52 3.54 2.41
C PHE A 90 9.84 3.75 3.88
N CYS A 91 9.11 4.66 4.51
CA CYS A 91 9.22 4.86 5.94
C CYS A 91 8.62 3.65 6.69
N GLU A 92 9.43 2.98 7.50
CA GLU A 92 9.02 1.80 8.25
C GLU A 92 7.80 2.07 9.17
N SER A 93 7.78 3.22 9.85
CA SER A 93 6.67 3.57 10.74
C SER A 93 5.35 3.71 9.97
N GLU A 94 5.39 4.33 8.79
CA GLU A 94 4.21 4.49 7.93
C GLU A 94 3.73 3.15 7.35
N LEU A 95 4.66 2.26 6.98
CA LEU A 95 4.32 0.91 6.52
C LEU A 95 3.68 0.05 7.62
N ARG A 96 4.25 0.07 8.83
CA ARG A 96 3.68 -0.60 10.00
C ARG A 96 2.29 -0.05 10.32
N GLN A 97 2.12 1.27 10.27
CA GLN A 97 0.83 1.92 10.50
C GLN A 97 -0.21 1.53 9.46
N LEU A 98 0.15 1.54 8.17
CA LEU A 98 -0.72 1.11 7.07
C LEU A 98 -1.20 -0.33 7.28
N ALA A 99 -0.27 -1.27 7.47
CA ALA A 99 -0.60 -2.68 7.68
C ALA A 99 -1.47 -2.89 8.94
N GLY A 100 -1.10 -2.24 10.05
CA GLY A 100 -1.85 -2.32 11.29
C GLY A 100 -3.29 -1.79 11.15
N ASN A 101 -3.48 -0.68 10.43
CA ASN A 101 -4.81 -0.13 10.18
C ASN A 101 -5.64 -1.05 9.28
N MET A 102 -5.05 -1.63 8.23
CA MET A 102 -5.73 -2.58 7.36
C MET A 102 -6.23 -3.80 8.14
N LEU A 103 -5.40 -4.37 9.01
CA LEU A 103 -5.77 -5.54 9.81
C LEU A 103 -6.83 -5.23 10.89
N LYS A 104 -6.81 -4.04 11.49
CA LYS A 104 -7.80 -3.61 12.50
C LYS A 104 -9.19 -3.40 11.91
N GLU A 105 -9.27 -2.81 10.72
CA GLU A 105 -10.53 -2.50 10.04
C GLU A 105 -11.10 -3.71 9.27
N GLY A 106 -10.26 -4.73 9.04
CA GLY A 106 -10.50 -5.84 8.13
C GLY A 106 -11.24 -7.04 8.69
N LYS A 107 -12.50 -6.88 9.15
CA LYS A 107 -13.37 -8.05 9.35
C LYS A 107 -13.57 -8.84 8.04
N GLU A 108 -13.54 -8.17 6.89
CA GLU A 108 -13.80 -8.74 5.56
C GLU A 108 -12.64 -8.55 4.56
N LEU A 109 -11.39 -8.37 5.02
CA LEU A 109 -10.28 -8.38 4.08
C LEU A 109 -10.11 -9.76 3.47
N ASP A 110 -9.85 -9.78 2.16
CA ASP A 110 -9.47 -10.98 1.42
C ASP A 110 -8.22 -11.64 2.03
N PHE A 111 -8.14 -12.96 1.89
CA PHE A 111 -7.05 -13.76 2.44
C PHE A 111 -5.67 -13.26 1.98
N TRP A 112 -5.52 -12.90 0.70
CA TRP A 112 -4.23 -12.43 0.16
C TRP A 112 -3.85 -11.05 0.70
N VAL A 113 -4.82 -10.18 0.90
CA VAL A 113 -4.60 -8.86 1.50
C VAL A 113 -4.18 -8.98 2.96
N LYS A 114 -4.89 -9.83 3.74
CA LYS A 114 -4.53 -10.13 5.13
C LYS A 114 -3.12 -10.70 5.22
N ARG A 115 -2.80 -11.68 4.38
CA ARG A 115 -1.48 -12.31 4.35
C ARG A 115 -0.37 -11.30 4.05
N ALA A 116 -0.54 -10.47 3.02
CA ALA A 116 0.47 -9.48 2.65
C ALA A 116 0.66 -8.42 3.75
N ALA A 117 -0.41 -7.96 4.40
CA ALA A 117 -0.33 -7.02 5.52
C ALA A 117 0.38 -7.63 6.74
N HIS A 118 0.12 -8.90 7.07
CA HIS A 118 0.85 -9.61 8.12
C HIS A 118 2.34 -9.73 7.79
N GLN A 119 2.69 -10.15 6.58
CA GLN A 119 4.09 -10.24 6.15
C GLN A 119 4.82 -8.90 6.23
N LEU A 120 4.12 -7.81 5.91
CA LEU A 120 4.68 -6.46 6.04
C LEU A 120 5.02 -6.15 7.50
N LEU A 121 4.14 -6.49 8.47
CA LEU A 121 4.45 -6.33 9.89
C LEU A 121 5.58 -7.25 10.37
N ASP A 122 5.59 -8.50 9.92
CA ASP A 122 6.58 -9.50 10.34
C ASP A 122 8.00 -9.10 9.94
N VAL A 123 8.19 -8.55 8.74
CA VAL A 123 9.49 -8.04 8.28
C VAL A 123 10.05 -6.96 9.22
N PHE A 124 9.18 -6.12 9.79
CA PHE A 124 9.61 -5.05 10.67
C PHE A 124 9.73 -5.48 12.14
N LEU A 125 8.88 -6.39 12.59
CA LEU A 125 9.02 -7.02 13.91
C LEU A 125 10.33 -7.82 14.00
N GLY A 126 10.70 -8.55 12.93
CA GLY A 126 11.96 -9.29 12.84
C GLY A 126 13.21 -8.39 12.76
N GLN A 127 13.10 -7.18 12.18
CA GLN A 127 14.22 -6.22 12.14
C GLN A 127 14.52 -5.60 13.51
N THR A 128 13.52 -5.51 14.40
CA THR A 128 13.71 -4.97 15.75
C THR A 128 14.57 -5.91 16.63
N MET A 129 14.65 -7.20 16.30
CA MET A 129 15.47 -8.18 17.05
C MET A 129 16.94 -8.28 16.58
N ASN A 130 17.29 -7.74 15.41
CA ASN A 130 18.67 -7.78 14.90
C ASN A 130 19.46 -6.47 15.14
N GLY A 131 18.84 -5.47 15.79
CA GLY A 131 19.45 -4.16 16.06
C GLY A 131 20.14 -4.00 17.42
N CYS A 132 20.23 -5.05 18.25
CA CYS A 132 20.85 -4.99 19.59
C CYS A 132 22.15 -5.78 19.74
N LEU A 133 22.86 -6.04 18.63
CA LEU A 133 24.23 -6.57 18.67
C LEU A 133 25.14 -5.70 17.79
N ALA A 134 25.57 -4.56 18.34
CA ALA A 134 26.78 -3.85 17.97
C ALA A 134 27.37 -3.21 19.23
#